data_AF-A0A7C1C3G2-F1
#
_entry.id   AF-A0A7C1C3G2-F1
#
_cell.length_a   1.000
_cell.length_b   1.000
_cell.length_c   1.000
_cell.angle_alpha   90.00
_cell.angle_beta   90.00
_cell.angle_gamma   90.00
#
_symmetry.space_group_name_H-M   'P 1'
#
loop_
_entity.id
_entity.type
_entity.pdbx_description
1 polymer ?
#
loop_
_entity_poly.entity_id
_entity_poly.type
_entity_poly.pdbx_seq_one_letter_code
_entity_poly.pdbx_strand_id
1 'polypeptide(L)'
;MIKRKIENQILHSLKPANVTGLFGARRTGKTVLMHEIKNKLKQNKVLLVQGDNLDVADILSSQRLSILKRFISGYDYLFIDEAQKIPNIGQSLKLLVDSIANLSIFITGSSA
;
A
#
# COMPACT_ATOMS: atom_id res chain seq x y z
N MET A 1 -11.05 6.21 20.32
CA MET A 1 -9.69 5.88 19.86
C MET A 1 -8.80 7.11 20.02
N ILE A 2 -7.54 6.93 20.41
CA ILE A 2 -6.57 8.00 20.55
C ILE A 2 -6.00 8.35 19.17
N LYS A 3 -6.03 9.63 18.79
CA LYS A 3 -5.48 10.11 17.52
C LYS A 3 -3.96 9.93 17.49
N ARG A 4 -3.44 9.19 16.52
CA ARG A 4 -2.00 8.93 16.39
C ARG A 4 -1.29 10.12 15.74
N LYS A 5 -0.19 10.60 16.34
CA LYS A 5 0.61 11.73 15.78
C LYS A 5 1.09 11.47 14.34
N ILE A 6 1.44 10.22 14.04
CA ILE A 6 1.95 9.80 12.73
C ILE A 6 0.89 9.79 11.64
N GLU A 7 -0.39 9.79 11.98
CA GLU A 7 -1.49 9.77 11.02
C GLU A 7 -1.42 10.95 10.04
N ASN A 8 -1.20 12.16 10.55
CA ASN A 8 -1.02 13.34 9.73
C ASN A 8 0.22 13.20 8.83
N GLN A 9 1.33 12.68 9.34
CA GLN A 9 2.56 12.50 8.55
C GLN A 9 2.35 11.52 7.39
N ILE A 10 1.58 10.44 7.62
CA ILE A 10 1.19 9.50 6.57
C ILE A 10 0.35 10.21 5.52
N LEU A 11 -0.72 10.92 5.91
CA LEU A 11 -1.55 11.64 4.94
C LEU A 11 -0.76 12.64 4.08
N HIS A 12 0.21 13.35 4.65
CA HIS A 12 1.06 14.28 3.88
C HIS A 12 2.08 13.58 2.98
N SER A 13 2.42 12.32 3.25
CA SER A 13 3.37 11.53 2.44
C SER A 13 2.70 10.72 1.33
N LEU A 14 1.38 10.52 1.40
CA LEU A 14 0.57 9.94 0.33
C LEU A 14 0.45 10.90 -0.85
N LYS A 15 1.53 10.97 -1.63
CA LYS A 15 1.66 11.77 -2.85
C LYS A 15 1.61 10.86 -4.09
N PRO A 16 1.21 11.41 -5.25
CA PRO A 16 1.32 10.72 -6.53
C PRO A 16 2.76 10.23 -6.80
N ALA A 17 2.88 9.09 -7.48
CA ALA A 17 4.14 8.43 -7.81
C ALA A 17 5.06 8.17 -6.61
N ASN A 18 4.49 7.96 -5.42
CA ASN A 18 5.23 7.72 -4.19
C ASN A 18 4.80 6.44 -3.48
N VAL A 19 5.75 5.80 -2.82
CA VAL A 19 5.51 4.66 -1.92
C VAL A 19 5.76 5.12 -0.48
N THR A 20 4.72 5.10 0.35
CA THR A 20 4.82 5.37 1.79
C THR A 20 4.82 4.06 2.55
N GLY A 21 5.79 3.85 3.45
CA GLY A 21 5.88 2.65 4.28
C GLY A 21 5.68 2.92 5.76
N LEU A 22 4.92 2.05 6.43
CA LEU A 22 4.77 2.03 7.89
C LEU A 22 5.31 0.70 8.44
N PHE A 23 6.44 0.76 9.13
CA PHE A 23 7.09 -0.40 9.73
C PHE A 23 6.98 -0.40 11.26
N GLY A 24 6.99 -1.59 11.86
CA GLY A 24 7.05 -1.75 13.31
C GLY A 24 6.65 -3.15 13.76
N ALA A 25 6.80 -3.44 15.05
CA ALA A 25 6.52 -4.75 15.62
C ALA A 25 5.08 -5.25 15.34
N ARG A 26 4.87 -6.57 15.40
CA ARG A 26 3.53 -7.17 15.28
C ARG A 26 2.61 -6.64 16.39
N ARG A 27 1.30 -6.54 16.09
CA ARG A 27 0.24 -6.10 17.04
C ARG A 27 0.35 -4.65 17.57
N THR A 28 1.08 -3.78 16.88
CA THR A 28 1.18 -2.33 17.19
C THR A 28 0.05 -1.49 16.56
N GLY A 29 -0.94 -2.13 15.93
CA GLY A 29 -2.10 -1.46 15.32
C GLY A 29 -1.81 -0.76 13.98
N LYS A 30 -0.84 -1.27 13.19
CA LYS A 30 -0.54 -0.75 11.84
C LYS A 30 -1.73 -0.90 10.89
N THR A 31 -2.32 -2.09 10.83
CA THR A 31 -3.54 -2.39 10.05
C THR A 31 -4.68 -1.46 10.42
N VAL A 32 -4.90 -1.24 11.73
CA VAL A 32 -5.92 -0.33 12.24
C VAL A 32 -5.69 1.10 11.71
N LEU A 33 -4.47 1.60 11.80
CA LEU A 33 -4.12 2.92 11.27
C LEU A 33 -4.29 3.00 9.75
N MET A 34 -3.97 1.95 9.01
CA MET A 34 -4.21 1.91 7.55
C MET A 34 -5.70 2.03 7.21
N HIS A 35 -6.57 1.37 7.95
CA HIS A 35 -8.02 1.53 7.79
C HIS A 35 -8.50 2.93 8.15
N GLU A 36 -7.97 3.54 9.21
CA GLU A 36 -8.27 4.93 9.58
C GLU A 36 -7.87 5.91 8.47
N ILE A 37 -6.68 5.73 7.87
CA ILE A 37 -6.21 6.53 6.74
C ILE A 37 -7.12 6.34 5.52
N LYS A 38 -7.48 5.09 5.17
CA LYS A 38 -8.44 4.81 4.09
C LYS A 38 -9.77 5.54 4.31
N ASN A 39 -10.28 5.53 5.54
CA ASN A 39 -11.53 6.20 5.90
C ASN A 39 -11.48 7.73 5.78
N LYS A 40 -10.29 8.34 5.68
CA LYS A 40 -10.13 9.77 5.42
C LYS A 40 -10.05 10.10 3.94
N LEU A 41 -9.75 9.13 3.09
CA LEU A 41 -9.65 9.25 1.64
C LEU A 41 -10.97 8.90 0.93
N LYS A 42 -12.14 9.19 1.54
CA LYS A 42 -13.45 8.72 1.05
C LYS A 42 -13.80 9.16 -0.38
N GLN A 43 -13.21 10.25 -0.86
CA GLN A 43 -13.44 10.76 -2.21
C GLN A 43 -12.59 10.05 -3.27
N ASN A 44 -11.68 9.18 -2.85
CA ASN A 44 -10.75 8.47 -3.72
C ASN A 44 -11.00 6.95 -3.71
N LYS A 45 -10.64 6.31 -4.80
CA LYS A 45 -10.73 4.85 -4.93
C LYS A 45 -9.47 4.22 -4.36
N VAL A 46 -9.62 3.50 -3.26
CA VAL A 46 -8.53 2.80 -2.57
C VAL A 46 -8.68 1.30 -2.74
N LEU A 47 -7.71 0.66 -3.40
CA LEU A 47 -7.55 -0.78 -3.41
C LEU A 47 -6.76 -1.19 -2.17
N LEU A 48 -7.41 -1.84 -1.21
CA LEU A 48 -6.75 -2.37 0.00
C LEU A 48 -6.65 -3.88 -0.11
N VAL A 49 -5.43 -4.39 0.01
CA VAL A 49 -5.12 -5.82 -0.13
C VAL A 49 -4.22 -6.30 1.02
N GLN A 50 -4.18 -7.61 1.24
CA GLN A 50 -3.34 -8.25 2.23
C GLN A 50 -2.23 -9.05 1.54
N GLY A 51 -0.98 -8.89 2.00
CA GLY A 51 0.16 -9.62 1.46
C GLY A 51 0.14 -11.13 1.77
N ASP A 52 -0.68 -11.58 2.72
CA ASP A 52 -0.92 -13.00 3.01
C ASP A 52 -1.85 -13.70 2.00
N ASN A 53 -2.59 -12.92 1.18
CA ASN A 53 -3.46 -13.52 0.18
C ASN A 53 -2.59 -13.98 -1.01
N LEU A 54 -2.62 -15.29 -1.30
CA LEU A 54 -1.80 -15.89 -2.34
C LEU A 54 -2.11 -15.35 -3.74
N ASP A 55 -3.38 -15.13 -4.08
CA ASP A 55 -3.76 -14.55 -5.39
C ASP A 55 -3.18 -13.14 -5.55
N VAL A 56 -3.22 -12.34 -4.48
CA VAL A 56 -2.64 -10.99 -4.45
C VAL A 56 -1.12 -11.07 -4.55
N ALA A 57 -0.49 -11.98 -3.80
CA ALA A 57 0.95 -12.17 -3.80
C ALA A 57 1.46 -12.59 -5.18
N ASP A 58 0.76 -13.50 -5.87
CA ASP A 58 1.10 -13.94 -7.22
C ASP A 58 1.01 -12.80 -8.24
N ILE A 59 -0.05 -11.99 -8.16
CA ILE A 59 -0.22 -10.82 -9.03
C ILE A 59 0.89 -9.80 -8.77
N LEU A 60 1.11 -9.41 -7.51
CA LEU A 60 2.03 -8.35 -7.13
C LEU A 60 3.50 -8.78 -7.20
N SER A 61 3.81 -10.07 -7.13
CA SER A 61 5.18 -10.58 -7.32
C SER A 61 5.53 -10.84 -8.79
N SER A 62 4.55 -10.75 -9.70
CA SER A 62 4.73 -11.09 -11.12
C SER A 62 5.75 -10.22 -11.87
N GLN A 63 5.98 -8.99 -11.41
CA GLN A 63 6.81 -7.95 -12.08
C GLN A 63 6.39 -7.64 -13.53
N ARG A 64 5.24 -8.17 -13.99
CA ARG A 64 4.73 -7.93 -15.34
C ARG A 64 3.87 -6.69 -15.31
N LEU A 65 4.39 -5.60 -15.87
CA LEU A 65 3.72 -4.28 -15.82
C LEU A 65 2.28 -4.30 -16.33
N SER A 66 1.97 -5.10 -17.37
CA SER A 66 0.61 -5.24 -17.90
C SER A 66 -0.36 -5.89 -16.89
N ILE A 67 0.10 -6.86 -16.12
CA ILE A 67 -0.68 -7.50 -15.05
C ILE A 67 -0.89 -6.51 -13.90
N LEU A 68 0.19 -5.86 -13.46
CA LEU A 68 0.15 -4.88 -12.37
C LEU A 68 -0.78 -3.70 -12.70
N LYS A 69 -0.66 -3.12 -13.92
CA LYS A 69 -1.54 -2.03 -14.39
C LYS A 69 -3.01 -2.44 -14.44
N ARG A 70 -3.30 -3.65 -14.91
CA ARG A 70 -4.68 -4.17 -14.93
C ARG A 70 -5.22 -4.33 -13.52
N PHE A 71 -4.42 -4.85 -12.60
CA PHE A 71 -4.83 -5.07 -11.21
C PHE A 71 -5.18 -3.77 -10.48
N ILE A 72 -4.41 -2.69 -10.69
CA ILE A 72 -4.65 -1.39 -10.04
C ILE A 72 -5.65 -0.51 -10.80
N SER A 73 -6.18 -0.96 -11.93
CA SER A 73 -6.91 -0.10 -12.86
C SER A 73 -8.14 0.53 -12.21
N GLY A 74 -8.26 1.85 -12.33
CA GLY A 74 -9.38 2.60 -11.77
C GLY A 74 -9.25 2.94 -10.28
N TYR A 75 -8.11 2.66 -9.64
CA TYR A 75 -7.81 3.07 -8.26
C TYR A 75 -6.78 4.20 -8.22
N ASP A 76 -6.97 5.13 -7.28
CA ASP A 76 -6.04 6.23 -7.02
C ASP A 76 -4.94 5.80 -6.03
N TYR A 77 -5.29 4.89 -5.12
CA TYR A 77 -4.40 4.40 -4.07
C TYR A 77 -4.32 2.88 -4.06
N LEU A 78 -3.11 2.35 -3.84
CA LEU A 78 -2.87 0.94 -3.54
C LEU A 78 -2.35 0.80 -2.10
N PHE A 79 -3.15 0.18 -1.24
CA PHE A 79 -2.83 -0.08 0.15
C PHE A 79 -2.53 -1.56 0.34
N ILE A 80 -1.34 -1.91 0.85
CA ILE A 80 -0.91 -3.30 1.03
C ILE A 80 -0.53 -3.52 2.50
N ASP A 81 -1.32 -4.33 3.20
CA ASP A 81 -0.98 -4.75 4.56
C ASP A 81 0.01 -5.92 4.54
N GLU A 82 1.02 -5.90 5.42
CA GLU A 82 2.08 -6.91 5.52
C GLU A 82 2.80 -7.18 4.18
N ALA A 83 3.16 -6.12 3.48
CA ALA A 83 3.74 -6.16 2.12
C ALA A 83 5.04 -6.98 2.01
N GLN A 84 5.81 -7.07 3.10
CA GLN A 84 7.06 -7.85 3.16
C GLN A 84 6.84 -9.37 2.98
N LYS A 85 5.59 -9.84 3.04
CA LYS A 85 5.25 -11.23 2.75
C LYS A 85 5.16 -11.53 1.26
N ILE A 86 5.03 -10.50 0.41
CA ILE A 86 4.98 -10.66 -1.03
C ILE A 86 6.41 -10.73 -1.58
N PRO A 87 6.78 -11.81 -2.31
CA PRO A 87 8.09 -11.92 -2.92
C PRO A 87 8.39 -10.76 -3.89
N ASN A 88 9.61 -10.23 -3.84
CA ASN A 88 10.10 -9.17 -4.74
C ASN A 88 9.24 -7.88 -4.75
N ILE A 89 8.45 -7.64 -3.70
CA ILE A 89 7.47 -6.54 -3.68
C ILE A 89 8.07 -5.19 -4.04
N GLY A 90 9.27 -4.86 -3.54
CA GLY A 90 9.92 -3.57 -3.81
C GLY A 90 10.13 -3.28 -5.31
N GLN A 91 10.43 -4.31 -6.12
CA GLN A 91 10.60 -4.16 -7.56
C GLN A 91 9.27 -3.84 -8.25
N SER A 92 8.20 -4.55 -7.88
CA SER A 92 6.87 -4.31 -8.43
C SER A 92 6.31 -2.93 -8.02
N LEU A 93 6.56 -2.50 -6.78
CA LEU A 93 6.14 -1.16 -6.33
C LEU A 93 6.86 -0.07 -7.12
N LYS A 94 8.17 -0.23 -7.38
CA LYS A 94 8.94 0.68 -8.23
C LYS A 94 8.37 0.74 -9.64
N LEU A 95 8.14 -0.41 -10.28
CA LEU A 95 7.54 -0.47 -11.61
C LEU A 95 6.18 0.24 -11.68
N LEU A 96 5.35 0.09 -10.64
CA LEU A 96 4.04 0.74 -10.55
C LEU A 96 4.16 2.27 -10.49
N VAL A 97 4.95 2.81 -9.56
CA VAL A 97 5.07 4.27 -9.39
C VAL A 97 5.81 4.94 -10.54
N ASP A 98 6.79 4.27 -11.14
CA ASP A 98 7.51 4.76 -12.34
C ASP A 98 6.57 4.81 -13.56
N SER A 99 5.54 3.95 -13.60
CA SER A 99 4.69 3.78 -14.78
C SER A 99 3.30 4.44 -14.68
N ILE A 100 2.89 4.86 -13.48
CA ILE A 100 1.54 5.39 -13.21
C ILE A 100 1.69 6.64 -12.33
N ALA A 101 1.84 7.80 -12.98
CA ALA A 101 2.16 9.06 -12.31
C ALA A 101 1.19 9.45 -11.19
N ASN A 102 -0.09 9.09 -11.31
CA ASN A 102 -1.14 9.47 -10.35
C ASN A 102 -1.37 8.44 -9.23
N LEU A 103 -0.69 7.29 -9.26
CA LEU A 103 -0.86 6.25 -8.24
C LEU A 103 -0.07 6.63 -6.98
N SER A 104 -0.72 6.53 -5.82
CA SER A 104 -0.05 6.62 -4.52
C SER A 104 -0.13 5.27 -3.79
N ILE A 105 0.99 4.79 -3.27
CA ILE A 105 1.06 3.47 -2.62
C ILE A 105 1.31 3.65 -1.13
N PHE A 106 0.55 2.94 -0.30
CA PHE A 106 0.79 2.83 1.14
C PHE A 106 1.00 1.37 1.54
N ILE A 107 2.10 1.07 2.19
CA ILE A 107 2.41 -0.29 2.66
C ILE A 107 2.60 -0.31 4.17
N THR A 108 2.22 -1.43 4.79
CA THR A 108 2.69 -1.75 6.14
C THR A 108 3.64 -2.94 6.07
N GLY A 109 4.52 -3.05 7.06
CA GLY A 109 5.25 -4.28 7.26
C GLY A 109 5.64 -4.50 8.71
N SER A 110 5.59 -5.76 9.15
CA SER A 110 6.20 -6.13 10.41
C SER A 110 7.71 -6.26 10.23
N SER A 111 8.44 -5.43 10.99
CA SER A 111 9.88 -5.54 11.17
C SER A 111 10.11 -6.27 12.49
N ALA A 112 10.43 -7.55 12.42
CA ALA A 112 10.95 -8.33 13.55
C ALA A 112 12.47 -8.39 13.42
#